data_AF-A0A960I6N3-F1
#
_entry.id   AF-A0A960I6N3-F1
#
_cell.length_a   1.000
_cell.length_b   1.000
_cell.length_c   1.000
_cell.angle_alpha   90.00
_cell.angle_beta   90.00
_cell.angle_gamma   90.00
#
_symmetry.space_group_name_H-M   'P 1'
#
loop_
_entity.id
_entity.type
_entity.pdbx_description
1 polymer ?
#
loop_
_entity_poly.entity_id
_entity_poly.type
_entity_poly.pdbx_seq_one_letter_code
_entity_poly.pdbx_strand_id
1 'polypeptide(L)' 'MERPTRVEGYRFVGDKRTQRVYDLDEFGDEGVIHELIASEQYLVFGPDTLAEARNRGYRLATA' A
#
# COMPACT_ATOMS: atom_id res chain seq x y z
N MET A 1 4.28 9.81 -9.88
CA MET A 1 3.61 10.26 -8.66
C MET A 1 4.63 10.85 -7.70
N GLU A 2 4.30 11.97 -7.04
CA GLU A 2 5.00 12.36 -5.81
C GLU A 2 4.47 11.48 -4.68
N ARG A 3 5.30 10.55 -4.22
CA ARG A 3 4.89 9.56 -3.21
C ARG A 3 4.45 10.30 -1.92
N PRO A 4 3.32 9.94 -1.29
CA PRO A 4 2.88 10.64 -0.10
C PRO A 4 3.95 10.59 1.01
N THR A 5 4.27 11.73 1.62
CA THR A 5 5.36 11.87 2.61
C THR A 5 5.27 10.83 3.75
N ARG A 6 4.05 10.49 4.20
CA ARG A 6 3.83 9.49 5.26
C ARG A 6 4.30 8.07 4.91
N VAL A 7 4.48 7.76 3.63
CA VAL A 7 4.89 6.43 3.14
C VAL A 7 6.03 6.52 2.14
N GLU A 8 6.78 7.63 2.10
CA GLU A 8 7.82 7.89 1.11
C GLU A 8 8.90 6.77 1.06
N GLY A 9 9.23 6.17 2.21
CA GLY A 9 10.23 5.11 2.34
C GLY A 9 9.74 3.69 2.09
N TYR A 10 8.49 3.49 1.66
CA TYR A 10 7.89 2.16 1.49
C TYR A 10 7.32 2.01 0.08
N ARG A 11 7.54 0.87 -0.56
CA ARG A 11 6.93 0.49 -1.83
C ARG A 11 5.54 -0.10 -1.61
N PHE A 12 5.34 -0.89 -0.56
CA PHE A 12 4.05 -1.55 -0.32
C PHE A 12 3.26 -0.90 0.81
N VAL A 13 1.99 -0.55 0.51
CA VAL A 13 1.01 -0.05 1.50
C VAL A 13 -0.21 -0.95 1.51
N GLY A 14 -0.59 -1.43 2.69
CA GLY A 14 -1.72 -2.32 2.89
C GLY A 14 -2.94 -1.58 3.44
N ASP A 15 -4.10 -1.77 2.85
CA ASP A 15 -5.40 -1.34 3.39
C ASP A 15 -5.90 -2.33 4.44
N LYS A 16 -5.99 -1.86 5.69
CA LYS A 16 -6.45 -2.65 6.85
C LYS A 16 -7.91 -3.08 6.72
N ARG A 17 -8.72 -2.35 5.95
CA ARG A 17 -10.17 -2.58 5.78
C ARG A 17 -10.42 -3.79 4.88
N THR A 18 -9.58 -3.99 3.87
CA THR A 18 -9.83 -4.94 2.76
C THR A 18 -8.75 -6.01 2.59
N GLN A 19 -7.65 -5.94 3.34
CA GLN A 19 -6.46 -6.77 3.16
C GLN A 19 -5.93 -6.73 1.70
N ARG A 20 -6.00 -5.55 1.08
CA ARG A 20 -5.36 -5.27 -0.21
C ARG A 20 -4.02 -4.60 0.01
N VAL A 21 -3.00 -5.05 -0.70
CA VAL A 21 -1.69 -4.37 -0.73
C VAL A 21 -1.50 -3.70 -2.09
N TYR A 22 -1.12 -2.44 -2.06
CA TYR A 22 -0.86 -1.59 -3.21
C TYR A 22 0.65 -1.44 -3.37
N ASP A 23 1.12 -1.64 -4.60
CA ASP A 23 2.50 -1.35 -4.98
C ASP A 23 2.58 0.11 -5.45
N LEU A 24 3.19 0.98 -4.66
CA LEU A 24 3.27 2.42 -4.94
C LEU A 24 4.09 2.75 -6.20
N ASP A 25 4.87 1.78 -6.71
CA ASP A 25 5.63 1.96 -7.96
C ASP A 25 4.84 1.54 -9.20
N GLU A 26 3.85 0.66 -9.05
CA GLU A 26 3.14 0.02 -10.18
C GLU A 26 1.63 0.33 -10.22
N PHE A 27 1.03 0.73 -9.10
CA PHE A 27 -0.41 0.94 -8.99
C PHE A 27 -0.82 2.32 -9.56
N GLY A 28 -1.64 2.30 -10.61
CA GLY A 28 -1.93 3.50 -11.41
C GLY A 28 -3.06 4.41 -10.90
N ASP A 29 -3.94 3.93 -10.00
CA ASP A 29 -5.02 4.76 -9.45
C ASP A 29 -4.56 5.53 -8.22
N GLU A 30 -4.13 6.77 -8.46
CA GLU A 30 -3.62 7.68 -7.43
C GLU A 30 -4.69 8.06 -6.40
N GLY A 31 -5.95 8.16 -6.82
CA GLY A 31 -7.07 8.57 -5.96
C GLY A 31 -7.30 7.56 -4.83
N VAL A 32 -7.17 6.27 -5.15
CA VAL A 32 -7.24 5.18 -4.15
C VAL A 32 -6.11 5.28 -3.13
N ILE A 33 -4.88 5.56 -3.57
CA ILE A 33 -3.74 5.72 -2.65
C ILE A 33 -3.95 6.94 -1.75
N HIS A 34 -4.33 8.09 -2.30
CA HIS A 34 -4.57 9.30 -1.50
C HIS A 34 -5.71 9.13 -0.50
N GLU A 35 -6.82 8.50 -0.88
CA GLU A 35 -7.91 8.17 0.04
C GLU A 35 -7.42 7.24 1.15
N LEU A 36 -6.67 6.20 0.80
CA LEU A 36 -6.16 5.24 1.78
C LEU A 36 -5.25 5.92 2.80
N ILE A 37 -4.31 6.76 2.36
CA ILE A 37 -3.42 7.51 3.26
C ILE A 37 -4.22 8.51 4.11
N ALA A 38 -5.20 9.21 3.52
CA ALA A 38 -6.05 10.16 4.24
C ALA A 38 -6.95 9.48 5.30
N SER A 39 -7.36 8.23 5.06
CA SER A 39 -8.17 7.46 6.01
C SER A 39 -7.37 7.01 7.25
N GLU A 40 -6.03 7.03 7.18
CA GLU A 40 -5.11 6.46 8.17
C GLU A 40 -5.34 4.96 8.47
N GLN A 41 -6.19 4.28 7.69
CA GLN A 41 -6.49 2.85 7.80
C GLN A 41 -5.53 1.99 6.98
N TYR A 42 -4.23 2.34 7.01
CA TYR A 42 -3.19 1.64 6.27
C TYR A 42 -2.07 1.11 7.18
N LEU A 43 -1.28 0.19 6.66
CA LEU A 43 0.01 -0.19 7.24
C LEU A 43 1.08 -0.33 6.16
N VAL A 44 2.33 -0.26 6.58
CA VAL A 44 3.51 -0.49 5.76
C VAL A 44 4.14 -1.83 6.12
N PHE A 45 4.91 -2.40 5.19
CA PHE A 45 5.52 -3.71 5.38
C PHE A 45 7.05 -3.59 5.48
N GLY A 46 7.64 -4.36 6.40
CA GLY A 46 9.08 -4.45 6.59
C GLY A 46 9.49 -5.93 6.77
N PRO A 47 10.38 -6.49 5.93
CA PRO A 47 11.05 -5.87 4.80
C PRO A 47 10.09 -5.50 3.66
N ASP A 48 10.46 -4.50 2.85
CA ASP A 48 9.63 -3.92 1.78
C ASP A 48 9.53 -4.87 0.57
N THR A 49 8.87 -6.00 0.78
CA THR A 49 8.70 -7.08 -0.18
C THR A 49 7.24 -7.53 -0.19
N LEU A 50 6.74 -7.90 -1.37
CA LEU A 50 5.38 -8.44 -1.50
C LEU A 50 5.17 -9.73 -0.68
N ALA A 51 6.24 -10.48 -0.43
CA ALA A 51 6.19 -11.69 0.38
C ALA A 51 5.74 -11.40 1.82
N GLU A 52 6.24 -10.34 2.45
CA GLU A 52 5.83 -9.93 3.80
C GLU A 52 4.34 -9.59 3.86
N ALA A 53 3.82 -8.86 2.88
CA ALA A 53 2.40 -8.55 2.80
C ALA A 53 1.54 -9.82 2.65
N ARG A 54 1.96 -10.75 1.77
CA ARG A 54 1.27 -12.03 1.57
C ARG A 54 1.27 -12.91 2.81
N ASN A 55 2.38 -12.96 3.55
CA ASN A 55 2.49 -13.70 4.81
C ASN A 55 1.51 -13.18 5.88
N ARG A 56 1.06 -11.93 5.76
CA ARG A 56 0.06 -11.28 6.64
C ARG A 56 -1.36 -11.34 6.07
N GLY A 57 -1.60 -12.12 5.02
CA GLY A 57 -2.92 -12.32 4.41
C GLY A 57 -3.31 -11.32 3.33
N TYR A 58 -2.44 -10.36 2.99
CA TYR A 58 -2.76 -9.34 2.00
C TYR A 58 -2.69 -9.88 0.57
N ARG A 59 -3.59 -9.39 -0.29
CA ARG A 59 -3.63 -9.71 -1.72
C ARG A 59 -3.27 -8.47 -2.54
N LEU A 60 -2.42 -8.64 -3.55
CA LEU A 60 -2.03 -7.55 -4.44
C LEU A 60 -3.27 -6.94 -5.10
N ALA A 61 -3.39 -5.62 -5.02
CA ALA A 61 -4.39 -4.86 -5.73
C ALA A 61 -4.05 -4.82 -7.23
N THR A 62 -5.06 -4.94 -8.07
CA THR A 62 -4.96 -4.71 -9.51
C THR A 62 -5.56 -3.34 -9.80
N ALA A 63 -4.83 -2.51 -10.55
CA ALA A 63 -5.33 -1.21 -11.02
C ALA A 63 -6.45 -1.38 -12.05
#